data_AF-A0A832CWN2-F1
#
_entry.id   AF-A0A832CWN2-F1
#
_cell.length_a   1.000
_cell.length_b   1.000
_cell.length_c   1.000
_cell.angle_alpha   90.00
_cell.angle_beta   90.00
_cell.angle_gamma   90.00
#
_symmetry.space_group_name_H-M   'P 1'
#
loop_
_entity.id
_entity.type
_entity.pdbx_description
1 polymer ?
#
loop_
_entity_poly.entity_id
_entity_poly.type
_entity_poly.pdbx_seq_one_letter_code
_entity_poly.pdbx_strand_id
1 'polypeptide(L)'
;ATGLAASILYIIPVIVFRVDQVATGLLLVFLAWGLADLIASIGYRVSPSIPIGSLQYNILALITVIIPLILWLLMYKTWIGVEIRAIGYNEILARERGLRVDTIRAIMLLIGGALAGLSGSYMALTLYNGKYFTGITGGWGWLAIGSVILGYWHPVGVAVAAYSIGLILTLRPYLEAMGLGPLSISTPYIMVILSLIIAAYISRSPRFKPPRIL
;
A
#
# COMPACT_ATOMS: atom_id res chain seq x y z
N ALA A 1 4.71 12.72 8.91
CA ALA A 1 5.99 12.62 9.63
C ALA A 1 6.35 11.17 9.99
N THR A 2 5.46 10.44 10.66
CA THR A 2 5.67 9.04 11.11
C THR A 2 6.06 8.07 9.99
N GLY A 3 5.40 8.15 8.82
CA GLY A 3 5.74 7.29 7.67
C GLY A 3 7.15 7.51 7.11
N LEU A 4 7.63 8.76 7.09
CA LEU A 4 9.01 9.07 6.68
C LEU A 4 10.02 8.56 7.71
N ALA A 5 9.73 8.73 9.01
CA ALA A 5 10.58 8.21 10.07
C ALA A 5 10.70 6.68 10.00
N ALA A 6 9.60 5.98 9.75
CA ALA A 6 9.59 4.53 9.54
C ALA A 6 10.44 4.12 8.31
N SER A 7 10.34 4.86 7.20
CA SER A 7 11.19 4.61 6.03
C SER A 7 12.67 4.83 6.31
N ILE A 8 13.04 5.89 7.04
CA ILE A 8 14.44 6.12 7.42
C ILE A 8 14.96 4.99 8.31
N LEU A 9 14.14 4.57 9.28
CA LEU A 9 14.46 3.46 10.17
C LEU A 9 14.64 2.14 9.40
N TYR A 10 13.90 1.93 8.31
CA TYR A 10 14.06 0.77 7.43
C TYR A 10 15.28 0.88 6.50
N ILE A 11 15.55 2.07 5.96
CA ILE A 11 16.63 2.32 5.00
C ILE A 11 18.00 2.03 5.61
N ILE A 12 18.24 2.42 6.86
CA ILE A 12 19.54 2.25 7.51
C ILE A 12 19.98 0.77 7.54
N PRO A 13 19.24 -0.16 8.18
CA PRO A 13 19.62 -1.57 8.23
C PRO A 13 19.67 -2.23 6.83
N VAL A 14 18.74 -1.88 5.94
CA VAL A 14 18.63 -2.56 4.64
C VAL A 14 19.65 -2.07 3.63
N ILE A 15 19.87 -0.76 3.52
CA ILE A 15 20.74 -0.17 2.50
C ILE A 15 22.18 -0.08 3.01
N VAL A 16 22.39 0.33 4.27
CA VAL A 16 23.74 0.52 4.82
C VAL A 16 24.33 -0.80 5.29
N PHE A 17 23.56 -1.56 6.08
CA PHE A 17 24.04 -2.81 6.68
C PHE A 17 23.73 -4.07 5.85
N ARG A 18 22.99 -3.93 4.75
CA ARG A 18 22.59 -5.03 3.86
C ARG A 18 21.90 -6.19 4.59
N VAL A 19 21.12 -5.86 5.62
CA VAL A 19 20.31 -6.84 6.35
C VAL A 19 19.17 -7.32 5.45
N ASP A 20 18.71 -8.55 5.70
CA ASP A 20 17.57 -9.14 4.99
C ASP A 20 16.34 -8.21 5.03
N GLN A 21 15.76 -7.98 3.86
CA GLN A 21 14.66 -7.05 3.65
C GLN A 21 13.36 -7.54 4.27
N VAL A 22 13.11 -8.85 4.20
CA VAL A 22 11.87 -9.45 4.68
C VAL A 22 11.85 -9.47 6.20
N ALA A 23 12.95 -9.91 6.83
CA ALA A 23 13.10 -9.91 8.28
C ALA A 23 13.00 -8.48 8.85
N THR A 24 13.71 -7.53 8.25
CA THR A 24 13.69 -6.13 8.70
C THR A 24 12.29 -5.51 8.54
N GLY A 25 11.62 -5.78 7.42
CA GLY A 25 10.26 -5.30 7.17
C GLY A 25 9.25 -5.86 8.17
N LEU A 26 9.33 -7.16 8.47
CA LEU A 26 8.45 -7.80 9.44
C LEU A 26 8.67 -7.27 10.86
N LEU A 27 9.93 -7.06 11.27
CA LEU A 27 10.26 -6.45 12.56
C LEU A 27 9.69 -5.02 12.67
N LEU A 28 9.77 -4.25 11.59
CA LEU A 28 9.20 -2.89 11.55
C LEU A 28 7.68 -2.92 11.72
N VAL A 29 6.98 -3.89 11.14
CA VAL A 29 5.54 -4.07 11.32
C VAL A 29 5.20 -4.32 12.79
N PHE A 30 5.91 -5.22 13.45
CA PHE A 30 5.65 -5.53 14.86
C PHE A 30 6.01 -4.36 15.78
N LEU A 31 7.11 -3.66 15.51
CA LEU A 31 7.47 -2.43 16.22
C LEU A 31 6.37 -1.37 16.06
N ALA A 32 5.92 -1.15 14.83
CA ALA A 32 4.87 -0.18 14.55
C ALA A 32 3.55 -0.53 15.23
N TRP A 33 3.19 -1.82 15.28
CA TRP A 33 2.02 -2.29 16.00
C TRP A 33 2.14 -2.04 17.51
N GLY A 34 3.26 -2.40 18.13
CA GLY A 34 3.48 -2.14 19.56
C GLY A 34 3.44 -0.65 19.90
N LEU A 35 4.05 0.20 19.07
CA LEU A 35 4.02 1.66 19.26
C LEU A 35 2.61 2.23 19.05
N ALA A 36 1.87 1.72 18.07
CA ALA A 36 0.47 2.06 17.85
C ALA A 36 -0.38 1.77 19.09
N ASP A 37 -0.25 0.58 19.69
CA ASP A 37 -1.00 0.19 20.86
C ASP A 37 -0.62 1.01 22.11
N LEU A 38 0.65 1.40 22.23
CA LEU A 38 1.09 2.35 23.25
C LEU A 38 0.43 3.73 23.08
N ILE A 39 0.34 4.23 21.85
CA ILE A 39 -0.33 5.50 21.54
C ILE A 39 -1.84 5.40 21.82
N ALA A 40 -2.44 4.24 21.55
CA ALA A 40 -3.83 3.95 21.88
C ALA A 40 -4.06 3.96 23.40
N SER A 41 -3.15 3.36 24.19
CA SER A 41 -3.33 3.22 25.63
C SER A 41 -3.25 4.55 26.39
N ILE A 42 -2.45 5.51 25.89
CA ILE A 42 -2.40 6.88 26.43
C ILE A 42 -3.60 7.74 25.99
N GLY A 43 -4.52 7.20 25.17
CA GLY A 43 -5.73 7.88 24.74
C GLY A 43 -5.48 9.07 23.81
N TYR A 44 -4.38 9.04 23.05
CA TYR A 44 -4.03 10.14 22.14
C TYR A 44 -5.14 10.33 21.09
N ARG A 45 -5.59 11.58 20.95
CA ARG A 45 -6.59 11.98 19.95
C ARG A 45 -5.94 12.84 18.89
N VAL A 46 -6.18 12.48 17.64
CA VAL A 46 -5.76 13.28 16.49
C VAL A 46 -6.86 14.29 16.19
N SER A 47 -6.59 15.58 16.40
CA SER A 47 -7.54 16.68 16.16
C SER A 47 -6.90 17.70 15.21
N PRO A 48 -7.65 18.31 14.26
CA PRO A 48 -9.09 18.16 14.00
C PRO A 48 -9.44 16.92 13.18
N SER A 49 -10.59 16.28 13.47
CA SER A 49 -11.16 15.21 12.62
C SER A 49 -11.68 15.80 11.30
N ILE A 50 -11.61 15.01 10.22
CA ILE A 50 -12.05 15.41 8.89
C ILE A 50 -13.43 14.78 8.64
N PRO A 51 -14.52 15.55 8.62
CA PRO A 51 -15.84 15.01 8.36
C PRO A 51 -15.95 14.52 6.91
N ILE A 52 -16.69 13.43 6.72
CA ILE A 52 -17.08 12.95 5.39
C ILE A 52 -17.94 14.04 4.72
N GLY A 53 -17.63 14.37 3.47
CA GLY A 53 -18.30 15.45 2.72
C GLY A 53 -17.68 16.84 2.89
N SER A 54 -16.68 17.01 3.75
CA SER A 54 -15.88 18.25 3.82
C SER A 54 -15.01 18.44 2.56
N LEU A 55 -14.59 19.68 2.29
CA LEU A 55 -13.65 19.98 1.20
C LEU A 55 -12.34 19.18 1.35
N GLN A 56 -11.85 19.05 2.58
CA GLN A 56 -10.64 18.30 2.90
C GLN A 56 -10.79 16.81 2.56
N TYR A 57 -11.95 16.21 2.87
CA TYR A 57 -12.26 14.84 2.46
C TYR A 57 -12.22 14.67 0.95
N ASN A 58 -12.85 15.58 0.19
CA ASN A 58 -12.87 15.53 -1.26
C ASN A 58 -11.47 15.67 -1.87
N ILE A 59 -10.61 16.50 -1.30
CA ILE A 59 -9.21 16.63 -1.71
C ILE A 59 -8.48 15.30 -1.48
N LEU A 60 -8.64 14.65 -0.31
CA LEU A 60 -8.03 13.36 -0.03
C LEU A 60 -8.52 12.26 -0.97
N ALA A 61 -9.83 12.23 -1.27
CA ALA A 61 -10.39 11.30 -2.24
C ALA A 61 -9.87 11.55 -3.67
N LEU A 62 -9.64 12.80 -4.04
CA LEU A 62 -9.04 13.14 -5.33
C LEU A 62 -7.57 12.67 -5.40
N ILE A 63 -6.83 12.81 -4.31
CA ILE A 63 -5.44 12.37 -4.19
C ILE A 63 -5.32 10.85 -4.45
N THR A 64 -6.27 10.02 -3.98
CA THR A 64 -6.22 8.57 -4.21
C THR A 64 -6.41 8.17 -5.68
N VAL A 65 -6.99 9.05 -6.51
CA VAL A 65 -7.13 8.84 -7.96
C VAL A 65 -5.93 9.42 -8.71
N ILE A 66 -5.48 10.61 -8.32
CA ILE A 66 -4.40 11.33 -8.99
C ILE A 66 -3.06 10.64 -8.79
N ILE A 67 -2.73 10.16 -7.59
CA ILE A 67 -1.42 9.56 -7.29
C ILE A 67 -1.12 8.35 -8.19
N PRO A 68 -2.01 7.35 -8.33
CA PRO A 68 -1.77 6.23 -9.24
C PRO A 68 -1.53 6.66 -10.69
N LEU A 69 -2.23 7.72 -11.15
CA LEU A 69 -2.05 8.26 -12.49
C LEU A 69 -0.68 8.94 -12.65
N ILE A 70 -0.26 9.73 -11.67
CA ILE A 70 1.08 10.34 -11.63
C ILE A 70 2.15 9.25 -11.60
N LEU A 71 1.99 8.21 -10.77
CA LEU A 71 2.93 7.09 -10.71
C LEU A 71 2.98 6.33 -12.03
N TRP A 72 1.84 6.14 -12.71
CA TRP A 72 1.81 5.55 -14.03
C TRP A 72 2.57 6.39 -15.07
N LEU A 73 2.34 7.71 -15.08
CA LEU A 73 3.08 8.62 -15.95
C LEU A 73 4.58 8.60 -15.64
N LEU A 74 4.95 8.69 -14.37
CA LEU A 74 6.34 8.68 -13.93
C LEU A 74 7.03 7.37 -14.34
N MET A 75 6.40 6.23 -14.07
CA MET A 75 6.97 4.93 -14.45
C MET A 75 7.06 4.80 -15.97
N TYR A 76 5.98 4.97 -16.72
CA TYR A 76 5.92 4.56 -18.12
C TYR A 76 6.27 5.65 -19.14
N LYS A 77 6.30 6.92 -18.74
CA LYS A 77 6.53 8.05 -19.65
C LYS A 77 7.81 8.85 -19.34
N THR A 78 8.56 8.51 -18.29
CA THR A 78 9.79 9.22 -17.93
C THR A 78 11.03 8.32 -17.91
N TRP A 79 12.20 8.92 -18.14
CA TRP A 79 13.52 8.29 -18.02
C TRP A 79 13.77 7.68 -16.64
N ILE A 80 13.43 8.40 -15.56
CA ILE A 80 13.52 7.91 -14.18
C ILE A 80 12.71 6.62 -14.01
N GLY A 81 11.52 6.54 -14.61
CA GLY A 81 10.70 5.34 -14.58
C GLY A 81 11.32 4.13 -15.28
N VAL A 82 12.10 4.36 -16.34
CA VAL A 82 12.87 3.30 -17.02
C VAL A 82 13.99 2.81 -16.11
N GLU A 83 14.73 3.71 -15.46
CA GLU A 83 15.80 3.35 -14.51
C GLU A 83 15.27 2.54 -13.32
N ILE A 84 14.16 2.95 -12.72
CA ILE A 84 13.52 2.23 -11.60
C ILE A 84 13.15 0.80 -12.03
N ARG A 85 12.54 0.63 -13.21
CA ARG A 85 12.19 -0.70 -13.73
C ARG A 85 13.43 -1.53 -14.06
N ALA A 86 14.47 -0.92 -14.61
CA ALA A 86 15.71 -1.61 -14.92
C ALA A 86 16.38 -2.17 -13.65
N ILE A 87 16.39 -1.38 -12.56
CA ILE A 87 16.86 -1.82 -11.25
C ILE A 87 16.03 -2.99 -10.71
N GLY A 88 14.71 -2.95 -10.90
CA GLY A 88 13.82 -4.04 -10.51
C GLY A 88 14.02 -5.32 -11.31
N TYR A 89 14.52 -5.23 -12.55
CA TYR A 89 14.80 -6.40 -13.39
C TYR A 89 16.10 -7.09 -13.02
N ASN A 90 17.19 -6.32 -12.91
CA ASN A 90 18.49 -6.85 -12.50
C ASN A 90 19.34 -5.74 -11.86
N GLU A 91 19.55 -5.82 -10.54
CA GLU A 91 20.31 -4.81 -9.81
C GLU A 91 21.79 -4.77 -10.22
N ILE A 92 22.36 -5.92 -10.59
CA ILE A 92 23.78 -6.08 -10.87
C ILE A 92 24.08 -5.35 -12.18
N LEU A 93 23.29 -5.62 -13.22
CA LEU A 93 23.41 -4.94 -14.52
C LEU A 93 23.13 -3.44 -14.42
N ALA A 94 22.20 -3.03 -13.55
CA ALA A 94 21.93 -1.62 -13.32
C ALA A 94 23.14 -0.90 -12.68
N ARG A 95 23.80 -1.55 -11.72
CA ARG A 95 25.01 -1.00 -11.06
C ARG A 95 26.19 -0.94 -12.02
N GLU A 96 26.36 -1.94 -12.88
CA GLU A 96 27.39 -1.96 -13.93
C GLU A 96 27.20 -0.83 -14.95
N ARG A 97 25.96 -0.46 -15.26
CA ARG A 97 25.64 0.71 -16.09
C ARG A 97 25.83 2.06 -15.41
N GLY A 98 26.30 2.09 -14.15
CA GLY A 98 26.57 3.31 -13.40
C GLY A 98 25.36 3.93 -12.70
N LEU A 99 24.23 3.23 -12.61
CA LEU A 99 23.06 3.72 -11.87
C LEU A 99 23.35 3.67 -10.35
N ARG A 100 22.95 4.73 -9.65
CA ARG A 100 23.03 4.81 -8.18
C ARG A 100 21.86 4.06 -7.54
N VAL A 101 21.91 2.73 -7.60
CA VAL A 101 20.86 1.82 -7.12
C VAL A 101 20.42 2.15 -5.70
N ASP A 102 21.37 2.37 -4.80
CA ASP A 102 21.11 2.59 -3.37
C ASP A 102 20.36 3.91 -3.12
N THR A 103 20.72 4.97 -3.86
CA THR A 103 20.02 6.26 -3.81
C THR A 103 18.61 6.16 -4.36
N ILE A 104 18.42 5.49 -5.50
CA ILE A 104 17.10 5.32 -6.11
C ILE A 104 16.20 4.51 -5.17
N ARG A 105 16.70 3.43 -4.57
CA ARG A 105 15.97 2.64 -3.56
C ARG A 105 15.56 3.48 -2.35
N ALA A 106 16.48 4.27 -1.80
CA ALA A 106 16.21 5.14 -0.66
C ALA A 106 15.08 6.13 -0.98
N ILE A 107 15.13 6.79 -2.14
CA ILE A 107 14.10 7.75 -2.58
C ILE A 107 12.75 7.05 -2.71
N MET A 108 12.70 5.88 -3.36
CA MET A 108 11.44 5.14 -3.53
C MET A 108 10.85 4.68 -2.18
N LEU A 109 11.69 4.25 -1.24
CA LEU A 109 11.26 3.90 0.13
C LEU A 109 10.75 5.11 0.90
N LEU A 110 11.36 6.28 0.76
CA LEU A 110 10.88 7.52 1.38
C LEU A 110 9.52 7.95 0.82
N ILE A 111 9.36 7.93 -0.51
CA ILE A 111 8.09 8.25 -1.16
C ILE A 111 7.01 7.24 -0.71
N GLY A 112 7.31 5.95 -0.74
CA GLY A 112 6.39 4.89 -0.32
C GLY A 112 5.95 5.03 1.13
N GLY A 113 6.88 5.30 2.06
CA GLY A 113 6.53 5.53 3.46
C GLY A 113 5.79 6.83 3.72
N ALA A 114 6.06 7.89 2.96
CA ALA A 114 5.26 9.11 3.02
C ALA A 114 3.81 8.85 2.64
N LEU A 115 3.57 8.09 1.56
CA LEU A 115 2.23 7.68 1.13
C LEU A 115 1.55 6.73 2.12
N ALA A 116 2.29 5.77 2.69
CA ALA A 116 1.78 4.89 3.73
C ALA A 116 1.39 5.67 5.00
N GLY A 117 2.19 6.66 5.38
CA GLY A 117 1.89 7.57 6.48
C GLY A 117 0.65 8.43 6.22
N LEU A 118 0.47 8.92 5.00
CA LEU A 118 -0.75 9.63 4.59
C LEU A 118 -1.98 8.72 4.71
N SER A 119 -1.91 7.48 4.23
CA SER A 119 -2.99 6.50 4.36
C SER A 119 -3.36 6.23 5.83
N GLY A 120 -2.37 6.00 6.70
CA GLY A 120 -2.60 5.81 8.14
C GLY A 120 -3.23 7.04 8.82
N SER A 121 -2.81 8.25 8.43
CA SER A 121 -3.41 9.48 8.94
C SER A 121 -4.86 9.66 8.50
N TYR A 122 -5.20 9.28 7.26
CA TYR A 122 -6.57 9.29 6.74
C TYR A 122 -7.49 8.39 7.56
N MET A 123 -7.03 7.17 7.89
CA MET A 123 -7.81 6.25 8.74
C MET A 123 -8.16 6.87 10.09
N ALA A 124 -7.17 7.42 10.80
CA ALA A 124 -7.40 8.02 12.12
C ALA A 124 -8.30 9.27 12.03
N LEU A 125 -8.04 10.17 11.08
CA LEU A 125 -8.70 11.48 11.00
C LEU A 125 -10.14 11.41 10.47
N THR A 126 -10.38 10.56 9.45
CA THR A 126 -11.65 10.52 8.72
C THR A 126 -12.51 9.37 9.22
N LEU A 127 -11.95 8.16 9.26
CA LEU A 127 -12.75 6.95 9.46
C LEU A 127 -13.17 6.75 10.91
N TYR A 128 -12.32 7.20 11.84
CA TYR A 128 -12.53 7.02 13.28
C TYR A 128 -12.66 8.34 14.04
N ASN A 129 -12.99 9.43 13.34
CA ASN A 129 -13.24 10.75 13.92
C ASN A 129 -12.13 11.21 14.88
N GLY A 130 -10.87 11.01 14.50
CA GLY A 130 -9.70 11.41 15.30
C GLY A 130 -9.39 10.51 16.49
N LYS A 131 -10.14 9.41 16.68
CA LYS A 131 -9.87 8.44 17.74
C LYS A 131 -8.93 7.34 17.23
N TYR A 132 -7.94 7.01 18.05
CA TYR A 132 -7.06 5.89 17.84
C TYR A 132 -7.34 4.81 18.88
N PHE A 133 -7.48 3.55 18.45
CA PHE A 133 -7.66 2.39 19.33
C PHE A 133 -6.87 1.19 18.82
N THR A 134 -6.58 0.26 19.72
CA THR A 134 -5.82 -0.96 19.38
C THR A 134 -6.50 -1.74 18.26
N GLY A 135 -5.72 -2.11 17.24
CA GLY A 135 -6.21 -2.88 16.10
C GLY A 135 -7.03 -2.10 15.07
N ILE A 136 -6.99 -0.76 15.07
CA ILE A 136 -7.72 0.11 14.14
C ILE A 136 -7.49 -0.21 12.64
N THR A 137 -6.35 -0.81 12.30
CA THR A 137 -6.01 -1.17 10.93
C THR A 137 -6.66 -2.47 10.45
N GLY A 138 -7.12 -3.34 11.35
CA GLY A 138 -7.90 -4.53 11.01
C GLY A 138 -7.28 -5.45 9.93
N GLY A 139 -5.95 -5.48 9.81
CA GLY A 139 -5.24 -6.26 8.79
C GLY A 139 -5.20 -5.66 7.38
N TRP A 140 -5.63 -4.40 7.18
CA TRP A 140 -5.67 -3.76 5.86
C TRP A 140 -4.29 -3.58 5.22
N GLY A 141 -3.22 -3.57 6.01
CA GLY A 141 -1.84 -3.61 5.50
C GLY A 141 -1.55 -4.87 4.69
N TRP A 142 -2.09 -6.03 5.09
CA TRP A 142 -1.93 -7.28 4.35
C TRP A 142 -2.78 -7.30 3.08
N LEU A 143 -3.97 -6.71 3.13
CA LEU A 143 -4.81 -6.51 1.94
C LEU A 143 -4.11 -5.60 0.90
N ALA A 144 -3.32 -4.62 1.35
CA ALA A 144 -2.54 -3.78 0.46
C ALA A 144 -1.53 -4.60 -0.36
N ILE A 145 -0.83 -5.56 0.27
CA ILE A 145 0.07 -6.49 -0.46
C ILE A 145 -0.72 -7.31 -1.49
N GLY A 146 -1.89 -7.84 -1.10
CA GLY A 146 -2.78 -8.55 -2.02
C GLY A 146 -3.21 -7.70 -3.23
N SER A 147 -3.51 -6.41 -3.01
CA SER A 147 -3.90 -5.49 -4.08
C SER A 147 -2.78 -5.24 -5.09
N VAL A 148 -1.52 -5.23 -4.65
CA VAL A 148 -0.36 -5.06 -5.54
C VAL A 148 -0.19 -6.27 -6.46
N ILE A 149 -0.37 -7.47 -5.90
CA ILE A 149 -0.33 -8.73 -6.64
C ILE A 149 -1.47 -8.79 -7.66
N LEU A 150 -2.70 -8.47 -7.24
CA LEU A 150 -3.88 -8.42 -8.11
C LEU A 150 -3.72 -7.40 -9.26
N GLY A 151 -3.09 -6.27 -8.97
CA GLY A 151 -2.79 -5.24 -9.95
C GLY A 151 -1.61 -5.54 -10.88
N TYR A 152 -1.00 -6.73 -10.78
CA TYR A 152 0.19 -7.13 -11.55
C TYR A 152 1.33 -6.11 -11.50
N TRP A 153 1.56 -5.48 -10.35
CA TRP A 153 2.57 -4.42 -10.18
C TRP A 153 2.38 -3.17 -11.08
N HIS A 154 1.26 -3.06 -11.79
CA HIS A 154 0.93 -1.91 -12.63
C HIS A 154 0.16 -0.87 -11.82
N PRO A 155 0.60 0.41 -11.72
CA PRO A 155 -0.01 1.39 -10.81
C PRO A 155 -1.53 1.55 -10.95
N VAL A 156 -2.03 1.58 -12.18
CA VAL A 156 -3.48 1.65 -12.46
C VAL A 156 -4.20 0.36 -12.07
N GLY A 157 -3.56 -0.80 -12.30
CA GLY A 157 -4.14 -2.09 -11.92
C GLY A 157 -4.24 -2.24 -10.40
N VAL A 158 -3.20 -1.79 -9.69
CA VAL A 158 -3.19 -1.76 -8.21
C VAL A 158 -4.28 -0.83 -7.69
N ALA A 159 -4.48 0.33 -8.31
CA ALA A 159 -5.56 1.24 -7.93
C ALA A 159 -6.95 0.60 -8.09
N VAL A 160 -7.22 -0.03 -9.24
CA VAL A 160 -8.50 -0.72 -9.50
C VAL A 160 -8.72 -1.85 -8.49
N ALA A 161 -7.69 -2.64 -8.18
CA ALA A 161 -7.76 -3.69 -7.18
C ALA A 161 -8.06 -3.11 -5.78
N ALA A 162 -7.36 -2.04 -5.39
CA ALA A 162 -7.57 -1.37 -4.11
C ALA A 162 -8.99 -0.78 -3.97
N TYR A 163 -9.52 -0.14 -5.03
CA TYR A 163 -10.91 0.36 -5.03
C TYR A 163 -11.93 -0.76 -4.94
N SER A 164 -11.68 -1.89 -5.60
CA SER A 164 -12.58 -3.04 -5.54
C SER A 164 -12.63 -3.64 -4.13
N ILE A 165 -11.48 -3.75 -3.45
CA ILE A 165 -11.41 -4.17 -2.04
C ILE A 165 -12.13 -3.14 -1.14
N GLY A 166 -11.89 -1.84 -1.37
CA GLY A 166 -12.54 -0.75 -0.63
C GLY A 166 -14.06 -0.78 -0.76
N LEU A 167 -14.58 -1.03 -1.97
CA LEU A 167 -16.01 -1.16 -2.22
C LEU A 167 -16.60 -2.29 -1.36
N ILE A 168 -15.96 -3.46 -1.31
CA ILE A 168 -16.43 -4.56 -0.46
C ILE A 168 -16.36 -4.21 1.02
N LEU A 169 -15.31 -3.53 1.46
CA LEU A 169 -15.21 -3.07 2.85
C LEU A 169 -16.39 -2.16 3.22
N THR A 170 -16.89 -1.33 2.30
CA THR A 170 -18.08 -0.50 2.53
C THR A 170 -19.40 -1.27 2.50
N LEU A 171 -19.46 -2.45 1.84
CA LEU A 171 -20.64 -3.31 1.86
C LEU A 171 -20.78 -4.13 3.15
N ARG A 172 -19.70 -4.28 3.94
CA ARG A 172 -19.69 -5.10 5.17
C ARG A 172 -20.81 -4.79 6.16
N PRO A 173 -21.09 -3.52 6.52
CA PRO A 173 -22.16 -3.20 7.46
C PRO A 173 -23.55 -3.64 6.95
N TYR A 174 -23.77 -3.63 5.63
CA TYR A 174 -25.02 -4.09 5.02
C TYR A 174 -25.17 -5.61 5.10
N LEU A 175 -24.09 -6.36 4.89
CA LEU A 175 -24.08 -7.82 5.07
C LEU A 175 -24.33 -8.21 6.53
N GLU A 176 -23.79 -7.43 7.47
CA GLU A 176 -24.08 -7.57 8.90
C GLU A 176 -25.56 -7.33 9.21
N ALA A 177 -26.16 -6.29 8.63
CA ALA A 177 -27.59 -6.00 8.78
C ALA A 177 -28.50 -7.11 8.22
N MET A 178 -28.02 -7.89 7.24
CA MET A 178 -28.74 -9.03 6.66
C MET A 178 -28.57 -10.34 7.46
N GLY A 179 -27.89 -10.32 8.61
CA GLY A 179 -27.66 -11.51 9.44
C GLY A 179 -26.46 -12.37 9.00
N LEU A 180 -25.68 -11.92 8.02
CA LEU A 180 -24.47 -12.61 7.52
C LEU A 180 -23.19 -12.12 8.25
N GLY A 181 -23.31 -11.76 9.53
CA GLY A 181 -22.23 -11.15 10.32
C GLY A 181 -20.89 -11.91 10.31
N PRO A 182 -20.85 -13.24 10.51
CA PRO A 182 -19.59 -14.01 10.48
C PRO A 182 -18.90 -13.99 9.11
N LEU A 183 -19.67 -13.90 8.03
CA LEU A 183 -19.16 -13.87 6.64
C LEU A 183 -18.65 -12.47 6.26
N SER A 184 -19.21 -11.41 6.85
CA SER A 184 -18.81 -10.01 6.62
C SER A 184 -17.32 -9.77 6.91
N ILE A 185 -16.77 -10.38 7.96
CA ILE A 185 -15.37 -10.18 8.37
C ILE A 185 -14.41 -10.79 7.35
N SER A 186 -14.77 -11.94 6.78
CA SER A 186 -13.94 -12.67 5.83
C SER A 186 -14.13 -12.22 4.38
N THR A 187 -15.15 -11.41 4.08
CA THR A 187 -15.52 -11.03 2.70
C THR A 187 -14.37 -10.40 1.91
N PRO A 188 -13.57 -9.47 2.46
CA PRO A 188 -12.46 -8.86 1.71
C PRO A 188 -11.39 -9.88 1.33
N TYR A 189 -11.07 -10.82 2.24
CA TYR A 189 -10.06 -11.86 2.00
C TYR A 189 -10.55 -12.88 0.98
N ILE A 190 -11.81 -13.31 1.07
CA ILE A 190 -12.44 -14.19 0.09
C ILE A 190 -12.43 -13.54 -1.29
N MET A 191 -12.73 -12.24 -1.39
CA MET A 191 -12.69 -11.52 -2.65
C MET A 191 -11.26 -11.44 -3.22
N VAL A 192 -10.25 -11.17 -2.40
CA VAL A 192 -8.86 -11.17 -2.88
C VAL A 192 -8.51 -12.55 -3.45
N ILE A 193 -8.86 -13.63 -2.76
CA ILE A 193 -8.64 -15.00 -3.23
C ILE A 193 -9.38 -15.26 -4.55
N LEU A 194 -10.68 -14.92 -4.64
CA LEU A 194 -11.47 -15.08 -5.87
C LEU A 194 -10.90 -14.25 -7.03
N SER A 195 -10.51 -13.01 -6.75
CA SER A 195 -9.92 -12.10 -7.75
C SER A 195 -8.59 -12.65 -8.24
N LEU A 196 -7.77 -13.26 -7.37
CA LEU A 196 -6.53 -13.92 -7.76
C LEU A 196 -6.79 -15.16 -8.61
N ILE A 197 -7.81 -15.96 -8.28
CA ILE A 197 -8.21 -17.12 -9.08
C ILE A 197 -8.66 -16.69 -10.47
N ILE A 198 -9.50 -15.65 -10.56
CA ILE A 198 -10.00 -15.10 -11.83
C ILE A 198 -8.84 -14.51 -12.64
N ALA A 199 -7.97 -13.72 -12.02
CA ALA A 199 -6.79 -13.15 -12.67
C ALA A 199 -5.86 -14.25 -13.21
N ALA A 200 -5.58 -15.28 -12.41
CA ALA A 200 -4.80 -16.44 -12.83
C ALA A 200 -5.46 -17.22 -13.98
N TYR A 201 -6.80 -17.35 -13.96
CA TYR A 201 -7.55 -17.99 -15.03
C TYR A 201 -7.49 -17.18 -16.34
N ILE A 202 -7.68 -15.87 -16.28
CA ILE A 202 -7.59 -14.97 -17.44
C ILE A 202 -6.16 -14.93 -17.99
N SER A 203 -5.14 -14.89 -17.12
CA SER A 203 -3.73 -14.86 -17.51
C SER A 203 -3.26 -16.15 -18.20
N ARG A 204 -3.92 -17.28 -17.95
CA ARG A 204 -3.69 -18.54 -18.68
C ARG A 204 -4.25 -18.55 -20.10
N SER A 205 -5.08 -17.58 -20.48
CA SER A 205 -5.58 -17.47 -21.85
C SER A 205 -4.48 -16.93 -22.79
N PRO A 206 -4.24 -17.55 -23.96
CA PRO A 206 -3.06 -17.31 -24.79
C PRO A 206 -2.97 -15.91 -25.45
N ARG A 207 -3.87 -14.98 -25.14
CA ARG A 207 -3.92 -13.63 -25.68
C ARG A 207 -3.15 -12.59 -24.86
N PHE A 208 -2.73 -12.91 -23.63
CA PHE A 208 -1.94 -12.02 -22.78
C PHE A 208 -0.63 -12.69 -22.34
N LYS A 209 0.23 -12.99 -23.32
CA LYS A 209 1.65 -13.26 -23.05
C LYS A 209 2.33 -11.90 -22.83
N PRO A 210 2.87 -11.57 -21.64
CA PRO A 210 3.83 -10.48 -21.56
C PRO A 210 5.00 -10.80 -22.50
N PRO A 211 5.63 -9.80 -23.15
CA PRO A 211 6.76 -10.03 -24.02
C PRO A 211 7.82 -10.84 -23.26
N ARG A 212 8.16 -12.02 -23.80
CA ARG A 212 9.34 -12.76 -23.36
C ARG A 212 10.54 -11.88 -23.64
N ILE A 213 11.18 -11.41 -22.58
CA ILE A 213 12.46 -10.71 -22.68
C ILE A 213 13.52 -11.79 -22.85
N LEU A 214 14.20 -11.74 -24.01
CA LEU A 214 15.36 -12.55 -24.40
C LEU A 214 16.48 -12.49 -23.35
#